data_AF-A0A8J7D0F3-F1
#
_entry.id   AF-A0A8J7D0F3-F1
#
_cell.length_a   1.000
_cell.length_b   1.000
_cell.length_c   1.000
_cell.angle_alpha   90.00
_cell.angle_beta   90.00
_cell.angle_gamma   90.00
#
_symmetry.space_group_name_H-M   'P 1'
#
loop_
_entity.id
_entity.type
_entity.pdbx_description
1 polymer ?
#
loop_
_entity_poly.entity_id
_entity_poly.type
_entity_poly.pdbx_seq_one_letter_code
_entity_poly.pdbx_strand_id
1 'polypeptide(L)'
;MELCYFESHTLDTLKKGLPQTFGKYFTERDNSWLAEVCGENPFRKFKDVDDFDLAPLDDGFEPGKIDFDNCKILYSRLSFLTPRQAADERFWAGLCHGTFYGYVRRRWGYDKGIDSSADTAKIIAGIKNRFFFSGGARQCLVTNTLSKYWWARQIFSGDDLDVLGETDFYTKIFSIMTRAFIGNKKLRGGFMKFLRHFKERGITLSIDNHVRPAMSELNKRGGAVVLDCLSEDDVAAIMIAHVEKNSPRKVVVDTPKVVSGRTVQLGDTAIVVPLDSGDRLRKYKLGDWLNKNHPHIFDELIGKNIGSTVTIRDGKFIITDIT
;
A
#
# COMPACT_ATOMS: atom_id res chain seq x y z
N MET A 1 -14.89 -15.37 19.96
CA MET A 1 -14.95 -16.04 18.65
C MET A 1 -13.96 -17.18 18.59
N GLU A 2 -14.24 -18.20 17.78
CA GLU A 2 -13.32 -19.31 17.51
C GLU A 2 -12.41 -18.98 16.31
N LEU A 3 -11.10 -19.09 16.49
CA LEU A 3 -10.13 -19.02 15.41
C LEU A 3 -9.87 -20.43 14.88
N CYS A 4 -9.95 -20.60 13.56
CA CYS A 4 -9.74 -21.87 12.89
C CYS A 4 -8.60 -21.81 11.87
N TYR A 5 -8.01 -22.97 11.61
CA TYR A 5 -6.99 -23.17 10.57
C TYR A 5 -7.36 -24.37 9.69
N PHE A 6 -6.64 -24.53 8.58
CA PHE A 6 -6.78 -25.69 7.69
C PHE A 6 -5.77 -26.79 7.97
N GLU A 7 -6.13 -28.05 7.71
CA GLU A 7 -5.13 -29.11 7.58
C GLU A 7 -4.42 -29.03 6.22
N SER A 8 -3.26 -29.67 6.13
CA SER A 8 -2.41 -29.56 4.93
C SER A 8 -3.12 -30.11 3.67
N HIS A 9 -3.87 -31.21 3.80
CA HIS A 9 -4.63 -31.77 2.67
C HIS A 9 -5.78 -30.86 2.25
N THR A 10 -6.48 -30.24 3.21
CA THR A 10 -7.55 -29.27 2.94
C THR A 10 -7.02 -28.09 2.13
N LEU A 11 -5.89 -27.52 2.57
CA LEU A 11 -5.22 -26.42 1.88
C LEU A 11 -4.86 -26.80 0.44
N ASP A 12 -4.27 -27.98 0.25
CA ASP A 12 -3.90 -28.50 -1.06
C ASP A 12 -5.12 -28.72 -1.97
N THR A 13 -6.19 -29.30 -1.44
CA THR A 13 -7.45 -29.53 -2.17
C THR A 13 -8.03 -28.21 -2.69
N LEU A 14 -8.14 -27.20 -1.82
CA LEU A 14 -8.67 -25.89 -2.20
C LEU A 14 -7.78 -25.17 -3.22
N LYS A 15 -6.45 -25.20 -3.04
CA LYS A 15 -5.51 -24.54 -3.97
C LYS A 15 -5.48 -25.20 -5.34
N LYS A 16 -5.52 -26.53 -5.40
CA LYS A 16 -5.52 -27.30 -6.66
C LYS A 16 -6.87 -27.22 -7.38
N GLY A 17 -7.98 -27.24 -6.63
CA GLY A 17 -9.35 -27.12 -7.15
C GLY A 17 -9.79 -25.68 -7.46
N LEU A 18 -8.91 -24.68 -7.27
CA LEU A 18 -9.26 -23.28 -7.49
C LEU A 18 -9.73 -22.97 -8.93
N PRO A 19 -9.18 -23.57 -10.00
CA PRO A 19 -9.70 -23.36 -11.36
C PRO A 19 -11.18 -23.74 -11.53
N GLN A 20 -11.69 -24.68 -10.73
CA GLN A 20 -13.08 -25.13 -10.78
C GLN A 20 -13.97 -24.38 -9.78
N THR A 21 -13.39 -23.81 -8.72
CA THR A 21 -14.15 -23.28 -7.58
C THR A 21 -14.06 -21.76 -7.43
N PHE A 22 -13.22 -21.06 -8.23
CA PHE A 22 -13.03 -19.61 -8.08
C PHE A 22 -14.34 -18.82 -8.17
N GLY A 23 -15.31 -19.28 -8.97
CA GLY A 23 -16.64 -18.65 -9.10
C GLY A 23 -17.39 -18.57 -7.77
N LYS A 24 -17.21 -19.58 -6.88
CA LYS A 24 -17.83 -19.60 -5.55
C LYS A 24 -17.39 -18.43 -4.67
N TYR A 25 -16.19 -17.89 -4.88
CA TYR A 25 -15.76 -16.68 -4.17
C TYR A 25 -16.54 -15.43 -4.58
N PHE A 26 -17.26 -15.45 -5.70
CA PHE A 26 -18.08 -14.32 -6.14
C PHE A 26 -19.57 -14.54 -5.85
N THR A 27 -20.04 -15.79 -5.90
CA THR A 27 -21.45 -16.14 -5.73
C THR A 27 -21.85 -16.43 -4.28
N GLU A 28 -20.99 -17.14 -3.53
CA GLU A 28 -21.37 -17.66 -2.21
C GLU A 28 -21.11 -16.65 -1.10
N ARG A 29 -22.19 -16.22 -0.42
CA ARG A 29 -22.14 -15.20 0.64
C ARG A 29 -21.36 -15.65 1.88
N ASP A 30 -21.41 -16.93 2.18
CA ASP A 30 -20.74 -17.56 3.31
C ASP A 30 -19.81 -18.70 2.85
N ASN A 31 -19.16 -19.33 3.81
CA ASN A 31 -18.14 -20.34 3.59
C ASN A 31 -18.67 -21.79 3.60
N SER A 32 -19.99 -21.98 3.62
CA SER A 32 -20.63 -23.32 3.68
C SER A 32 -20.20 -24.23 2.54
N TRP A 33 -19.96 -23.65 1.35
CA TRP A 33 -19.54 -24.37 0.15
C TRP A 33 -18.19 -25.09 0.28
N LEU A 34 -17.35 -24.70 1.24
CA LEU A 34 -16.04 -25.32 1.43
C LEU A 34 -16.17 -26.77 1.88
N ALA A 35 -17.19 -27.09 2.69
CA ALA A 35 -17.42 -28.45 3.16
C ALA A 35 -17.75 -29.40 2.00
N GLU A 36 -18.51 -28.93 1.01
CA GLU A 36 -18.82 -29.69 -0.21
C GLU A 36 -17.55 -29.96 -1.04
N VAL A 37 -16.68 -28.95 -1.17
CA VAL A 37 -15.44 -29.06 -1.96
C VAL A 37 -14.42 -29.96 -1.26
N CYS A 38 -14.35 -29.91 0.06
CA CYS A 38 -13.40 -30.71 0.84
C CYS A 38 -13.94 -32.11 1.20
N GLY A 39 -15.26 -32.34 1.11
CA GLY A 39 -15.91 -33.59 1.53
C GLY A 39 -16.06 -33.75 3.05
N GLU A 40 -15.60 -32.77 3.82
CA GLU A 40 -15.65 -32.74 5.29
C GLU A 40 -15.62 -31.28 5.77
N ASN A 41 -15.81 -31.06 7.08
CA ASN A 41 -15.55 -29.74 7.67
C ASN A 41 -14.07 -29.38 7.47
N PRO A 42 -13.73 -28.33 6.70
CA PRO A 42 -12.35 -28.00 6.38
C PRO A 42 -11.61 -27.35 7.57
N PHE A 43 -12.33 -26.91 8.59
CA PHE A 43 -11.78 -26.13 9.70
C PHE A 43 -11.38 -27.02 10.87
N ARG A 44 -10.23 -26.69 11.47
CA ARG A 44 -9.81 -27.20 12.78
C ARG A 44 -9.66 -26.03 13.74
N LYS A 45 -10.15 -26.22 14.97
CA LYS A 45 -10.04 -25.21 16.03
C LYS A 45 -8.57 -24.95 16.35
N PHE A 46 -8.19 -23.67 16.34
CA PHE A 46 -6.88 -23.23 16.80
C PHE A 46 -6.96 -22.72 18.25
N LYS A 47 -7.84 -21.74 18.51
CA LYS A 47 -7.97 -21.09 19.82
C LYS A 47 -9.26 -20.27 19.90
N ASP A 48 -9.84 -20.15 21.09
CA ASP A 48 -10.85 -19.14 21.40
C ASP A 48 -10.19 -17.81 21.79
N VAL A 49 -10.76 -16.70 21.31
CA VAL A 49 -10.38 -15.33 21.64
C VAL A 49 -11.63 -14.48 21.85
N ASP A 50 -11.49 -13.29 22.44
CA ASP A 50 -12.60 -12.33 22.52
C ASP A 50 -13.11 -11.96 21.13
N ASP A 51 -14.40 -11.66 21.01
CA ASP A 51 -14.97 -11.16 19.75
C ASP A 51 -14.34 -9.82 19.36
N PHE A 52 -14.00 -9.70 18.08
CA PHE A 52 -13.51 -8.45 17.50
C PHE A 52 -13.83 -8.37 16.02
N ASP A 53 -14.01 -7.14 15.56
CA ASP A 53 -14.20 -6.82 14.16
C ASP A 53 -12.96 -6.15 13.58
N LEU A 54 -12.76 -6.34 12.27
CA LEU A 54 -11.83 -5.55 11.49
C LEU A 54 -12.42 -4.17 11.18
N ALA A 55 -11.57 -3.24 10.77
CA ALA A 55 -12.00 -1.88 10.42
C ALA A 55 -13.10 -1.93 9.35
N PRO A 56 -14.19 -1.15 9.51
CA PRO A 56 -15.32 -1.17 8.60
C PRO A 56 -14.91 -0.78 7.17
N LEU A 57 -15.52 -1.43 6.18
CA LEU A 57 -15.24 -1.19 4.76
C LEU A 57 -16.10 -0.05 4.17
N ASP A 58 -17.23 0.25 4.79
CA ASP A 58 -18.29 1.09 4.22
C ASP A 58 -18.25 2.55 4.70
N ASP A 59 -17.29 2.90 5.56
CA ASP A 59 -17.16 4.23 6.17
C ASP A 59 -16.58 5.31 5.23
N GLY A 60 -16.47 5.03 3.93
CA GLY A 60 -15.90 5.95 2.94
C GLY A 60 -14.38 6.13 3.05
N PHE A 61 -13.70 5.34 3.89
CA PHE A 61 -12.25 5.38 4.01
C PHE A 61 -11.56 4.76 2.78
N GLU A 62 -10.43 5.36 2.41
CA GLU A 62 -9.55 4.79 1.39
C GLU A 62 -9.02 3.41 1.82
N PRO A 63 -8.83 2.45 0.89
CA PRO A 63 -8.35 1.11 1.21
C PRO A 63 -7.04 1.07 2.01
N GLY A 64 -6.17 2.07 1.82
CA GLY A 64 -4.93 2.21 2.58
C GLY A 64 -5.14 2.50 4.06
N LYS A 65 -6.12 3.34 4.41
CA LYS A 65 -6.52 3.66 5.79
C LYS A 65 -7.08 2.42 6.49
N ILE A 66 -7.97 1.71 5.81
CA ILE A 66 -8.57 0.46 6.32
C ILE A 66 -7.47 -0.57 6.60
N ASP A 67 -6.54 -0.77 5.65
CA ASP A 67 -5.44 -1.71 5.82
C ASP A 67 -4.51 -1.31 6.99
N PHE A 68 -4.27 -0.01 7.14
CA PHE A 68 -3.45 0.55 8.22
C PHE A 68 -4.07 0.32 9.60
N ASP A 69 -5.37 0.61 9.76
CA ASP A 69 -6.09 0.38 11.02
C ASP A 69 -6.15 -1.10 11.38
N ASN A 70 -6.34 -1.96 10.38
CA ASN A 70 -6.33 -3.41 10.56
C ASN A 70 -4.99 -3.96 11.04
N CYS A 71 -3.86 -3.30 10.74
CA CYS A 71 -2.57 -3.67 11.34
C CYS A 71 -2.60 -3.53 12.87
N LYS A 72 -3.24 -2.46 13.37
CA LYS A 72 -3.37 -2.20 14.82
C LYS A 72 -4.35 -3.19 15.45
N ILE A 73 -5.54 -3.36 14.85
CA ILE A 73 -6.58 -4.27 15.33
C ILE A 73 -6.07 -5.71 15.36
N LEU A 74 -5.69 -6.27 14.21
CA LEU A 74 -5.38 -7.69 14.09
C LEU A 74 -4.18 -8.09 14.94
N TYR A 75 -3.14 -7.26 14.97
CA TYR A 75 -1.97 -7.54 15.80
C TYR A 75 -2.29 -7.48 17.29
N SER A 76 -3.09 -6.51 17.76
CA SER A 76 -3.46 -6.45 19.18
C SER A 76 -4.19 -7.72 19.63
N ARG A 77 -5.10 -8.23 18.79
CA ARG A 77 -5.93 -9.40 19.07
C ARG A 77 -5.18 -10.72 18.88
N LEU A 78 -4.19 -10.75 17.99
CA LEU A 78 -3.40 -11.95 17.65
C LEU A 78 -1.92 -11.83 18.07
N SER A 79 -1.60 -10.96 19.04
CA SER A 79 -0.22 -10.73 19.53
C SER A 79 0.39 -11.96 20.22
N PHE A 80 -0.45 -12.91 20.62
CA PHE A 80 -0.03 -14.19 21.19
C PHE A 80 0.58 -15.16 20.16
N LEU A 81 0.44 -14.89 18.86
CA LEU A 81 1.04 -15.72 17.82
C LEU A 81 2.57 -15.61 17.84
N THR A 82 3.25 -16.74 17.80
CA THR A 82 4.69 -16.76 17.51
C THR A 82 4.93 -16.48 16.03
N PRO A 83 6.09 -15.90 15.64
CA PRO A 83 6.45 -15.73 14.23
C PRO A 83 6.41 -17.03 13.43
N ARG A 84 6.65 -18.19 14.07
CA ARG A 84 6.55 -19.50 13.43
C ARG A 84 5.11 -19.86 13.08
N GLN A 85 4.17 -19.63 14.00
CA GLN A 85 2.74 -19.85 13.74
C GLN A 85 2.22 -18.87 12.68
N ALA A 86 2.62 -17.59 12.77
CA ALA A 86 2.26 -16.58 11.79
C ALA A 86 2.93 -16.77 10.41
N ALA A 87 3.93 -17.64 10.28
CA ALA A 87 4.51 -18.02 8.99
C ALA A 87 3.78 -19.21 8.33
N ASP A 88 2.86 -19.86 9.04
CA ASP A 88 2.10 -21.01 8.53
C ASP A 88 0.90 -20.54 7.71
N GLU A 89 0.89 -20.89 6.42
CA GLU A 89 -0.21 -20.57 5.50
C GLU A 89 -1.56 -21.08 6.00
N ARG A 90 -1.58 -22.26 6.64
CA ARG A 90 -2.81 -22.93 7.06
C ARG A 90 -3.65 -22.09 8.01
N PHE A 91 -2.99 -21.33 8.87
CA PHE A 91 -3.64 -20.41 9.80
C PHE A 91 -4.31 -19.26 9.05
N TRP A 92 -3.58 -18.56 8.18
CA TRP A 92 -4.12 -17.41 7.45
C TRP A 92 -5.16 -17.80 6.40
N ALA A 93 -4.95 -18.91 5.70
CA ALA A 93 -5.94 -19.45 4.78
C ALA A 93 -7.21 -19.83 5.55
N GLY A 94 -7.09 -20.52 6.68
CA GLY A 94 -8.24 -20.84 7.53
C GLY A 94 -8.99 -19.60 8.01
N LEU A 95 -8.30 -18.55 8.45
CA LEU A 95 -8.95 -17.29 8.85
C LEU A 95 -9.63 -16.56 7.70
N CYS A 96 -8.98 -16.46 6.53
CA CYS A 96 -9.53 -15.82 5.34
C CYS A 96 -10.76 -16.55 4.80
N HIS A 97 -10.86 -17.87 4.97
CA HIS A 97 -11.99 -18.68 4.50
C HIS A 97 -13.02 -18.96 5.60
N GLY A 98 -12.64 -18.83 6.86
CA GLY A 98 -13.46 -19.05 8.05
C GLY A 98 -14.00 -17.74 8.58
N THR A 99 -13.47 -17.36 9.73
CA THR A 99 -13.89 -16.21 10.57
C THR A 99 -14.08 -14.91 9.78
N PHE A 100 -13.21 -14.61 8.82
CA PHE A 100 -13.21 -13.34 8.08
C PHE A 100 -13.60 -13.47 6.61
N TYR A 101 -14.26 -14.56 6.20
CA TYR A 101 -14.59 -14.81 4.80
C TYR A 101 -15.36 -13.67 4.13
N GLY A 102 -16.48 -13.26 4.73
CA GLY A 102 -17.28 -12.16 4.22
C GLY A 102 -16.49 -10.85 4.13
N TYR A 103 -15.63 -10.59 5.13
CA TYR A 103 -14.78 -9.40 5.15
C TYR A 103 -13.76 -9.40 4.00
N VAL A 104 -12.99 -10.49 3.83
CA VAL A 104 -11.97 -10.59 2.77
C VAL A 104 -12.63 -10.51 1.40
N ARG A 105 -13.81 -11.12 1.22
CA ARG A 105 -14.59 -11.00 -0.02
C ARG A 105 -14.93 -9.55 -0.35
N ARG A 106 -15.57 -8.83 0.57
CA ARG A 106 -15.98 -7.43 0.35
C ARG A 106 -14.79 -6.50 0.14
N ARG A 107 -13.71 -6.68 0.92
CA ARG A 107 -12.48 -5.86 0.82
C ARG A 107 -11.89 -5.86 -0.60
N TRP A 108 -12.09 -6.93 -1.35
CA TRP A 108 -11.55 -7.11 -2.70
C TRP A 108 -12.62 -7.10 -3.79
N GLY A 109 -13.86 -6.70 -3.46
CA GLY A 109 -14.96 -6.51 -4.39
C GLY A 109 -15.53 -7.80 -4.97
N TYR A 110 -15.32 -8.94 -4.33
CA TYR A 110 -15.85 -10.22 -4.80
C TYR A 110 -17.38 -10.30 -4.71
N ASP A 111 -17.99 -9.48 -3.87
CA ASP A 111 -19.44 -9.29 -3.74
C ASP A 111 -20.05 -8.48 -4.90
N LYS A 112 -19.22 -7.84 -5.73
CA LYS A 112 -19.66 -7.05 -6.91
C LYS A 112 -19.79 -7.89 -8.18
N GLY A 113 -19.51 -9.19 -8.10
CA GLY A 113 -19.55 -10.11 -9.24
C GLY A 113 -18.26 -10.10 -10.08
N ILE A 114 -18.27 -10.93 -11.13
CA ILE A 114 -17.16 -11.07 -12.09
C ILE A 114 -17.46 -10.18 -13.30
N ASP A 115 -16.50 -9.34 -13.68
CA ASP A 115 -16.53 -8.67 -14.97
C ASP A 115 -16.36 -9.71 -16.09
N SER A 116 -17.29 -9.74 -17.05
CA SER A 116 -17.30 -10.70 -18.16
C SER A 116 -16.08 -10.61 -19.07
N SER A 117 -15.35 -9.48 -19.02
CA SER A 117 -14.11 -9.28 -19.76
C SER A 117 -12.85 -9.67 -18.98
N ALA A 118 -12.99 -10.03 -17.68
CA ALA A 118 -11.85 -10.32 -16.82
C ALA A 118 -11.16 -11.63 -17.17
N ASP A 119 -9.82 -11.57 -17.25
CA ASP A 119 -8.97 -12.74 -17.46
C ASP A 119 -9.05 -13.70 -16.25
N THR A 120 -9.63 -14.88 -16.47
CA THR A 120 -9.77 -15.95 -15.47
C THR A 120 -8.45 -16.28 -14.77
N ALA A 121 -7.31 -16.28 -15.48
CA ALA A 121 -6.02 -16.58 -14.87
C ALA A 121 -5.62 -15.51 -13.85
N LYS A 122 -5.89 -14.23 -14.15
CA LYS A 122 -5.67 -13.11 -13.21
C LYS A 122 -6.61 -13.15 -12.02
N ILE A 123 -7.87 -13.55 -12.22
CA ILE A 123 -8.84 -13.73 -11.13
C ILE A 123 -8.35 -14.81 -10.16
N ILE A 124 -7.98 -15.98 -10.69
CA ILE A 124 -7.44 -17.10 -9.90
C ILE A 124 -6.17 -16.67 -9.18
N ALA A 125 -5.25 -15.98 -9.85
CA ALA A 125 -4.03 -15.46 -9.22
C ALA A 125 -4.34 -14.44 -8.11
N GLY A 126 -5.36 -13.59 -8.31
CA GLY A 126 -5.86 -12.67 -7.30
C GLY A 126 -6.37 -13.40 -6.05
N ILE A 127 -7.21 -14.43 -6.22
CA ILE A 127 -7.70 -15.24 -5.10
C ILE A 127 -6.54 -15.93 -4.38
N LYS A 128 -5.61 -16.54 -5.12
CA LYS A 128 -4.38 -17.13 -4.55
C LYS A 128 -3.61 -16.13 -3.69
N ASN A 129 -3.42 -14.91 -4.18
CA ASN A 129 -2.70 -13.88 -3.44
C ASN A 129 -3.44 -13.43 -2.18
N ARG A 130 -4.77 -13.32 -2.22
CA ARG A 130 -5.56 -12.67 -1.16
C ARG A 130 -5.99 -13.62 -0.06
N PHE A 131 -6.29 -14.87 -0.40
CA PHE A 131 -6.83 -15.89 0.50
C PHE A 131 -5.81 -16.96 0.91
N PHE A 132 -4.77 -17.16 0.11
CA PHE A 132 -3.72 -18.17 0.32
C PHE A 132 -2.35 -17.51 0.42
N PHE A 133 -1.30 -18.31 0.63
CA PHE A 133 0.08 -17.89 0.43
C PHE A 133 0.51 -18.26 -1.00
N SER A 134 1.11 -17.28 -1.66
CA SER A 134 1.58 -17.38 -3.04
C SER A 134 2.84 -16.54 -3.24
N GLY A 135 3.67 -16.95 -4.20
CA GLY A 135 4.96 -16.31 -4.46
C GLY A 135 6.05 -16.75 -3.47
N GLY A 136 7.13 -15.97 -3.39
CA GLY A 136 8.27 -16.28 -2.52
C GLY A 136 7.98 -16.10 -1.03
N ALA A 137 8.87 -16.62 -0.18
CA ALA A 137 8.71 -16.69 1.29
C ALA A 137 8.40 -15.35 1.98
N ARG A 138 8.83 -14.19 1.43
CA ARG A 138 8.46 -12.87 1.95
C ARG A 138 7.20 -12.30 1.32
N GLN A 139 7.01 -12.59 0.02
CA GLN A 139 5.88 -12.07 -0.74
C GLN A 139 4.57 -12.63 -0.23
N CYS A 140 4.51 -13.92 0.07
CA CYS A 140 3.30 -14.56 0.57
C CYS A 140 2.78 -13.96 1.88
N LEU A 141 3.68 -13.50 2.75
CA LEU A 141 3.35 -12.86 4.02
C LEU A 141 2.64 -11.51 3.83
N VAL A 142 2.88 -10.83 2.71
CA VAL A 142 2.35 -9.49 2.44
C VAL A 142 1.27 -9.43 1.35
N THR A 143 1.07 -10.51 0.60
CA THR A 143 -0.03 -10.61 -0.36
C THR A 143 -1.31 -11.10 0.30
N ASN A 144 -1.22 -12.07 1.21
CA ASN A 144 -2.38 -12.57 1.95
C ASN A 144 -3.01 -11.45 2.78
N THR A 145 -4.34 -11.33 2.68
CA THR A 145 -5.08 -10.16 3.17
C THR A 145 -4.90 -9.93 4.67
N LEU A 146 -4.95 -10.99 5.48
CA LEU A 146 -4.86 -10.87 6.94
C LEU A 146 -3.43 -10.97 7.43
N SER A 147 -2.64 -11.87 6.82
CA SER A 147 -1.22 -12.05 7.15
C SER A 147 -0.44 -10.74 7.06
N LYS A 148 -0.69 -9.94 6.01
CA LYS A 148 0.01 -8.67 5.81
C LYS A 148 -0.19 -7.69 6.98
N TYR A 149 -1.39 -7.66 7.58
CA TYR A 149 -1.68 -6.76 8.69
C TYR A 149 -0.87 -7.14 9.93
N TRP A 150 -0.81 -8.42 10.24
CA TRP A 150 -0.05 -8.93 11.38
C TRP A 150 1.45 -8.74 11.17
N TRP A 151 1.98 -9.12 10.00
CA TRP A 151 3.41 -9.01 9.71
C TRP A 151 3.88 -7.56 9.60
N ALA A 152 3.09 -6.65 9.04
CA ALA A 152 3.42 -5.23 9.02
C ALA A 152 3.62 -4.70 10.45
N ARG A 153 2.71 -5.01 11.37
CA ARG A 153 2.81 -4.57 12.76
C ARG A 153 3.88 -5.31 13.58
N GLN A 154 4.20 -6.56 13.21
CA GLN A 154 5.29 -7.32 13.83
C GLN A 154 6.67 -6.79 13.42
N ILE A 155 6.82 -6.34 12.18
CA ILE A 155 8.10 -5.83 11.65
C ILE A 155 8.32 -4.36 12.02
N PHE A 156 7.27 -3.54 11.94
CA PHE A 156 7.31 -2.11 12.17
C PHE A 156 6.63 -1.75 13.50
N SER A 157 7.29 -0.92 14.30
CA SER A 157 6.69 -0.35 15.51
C SER A 157 5.47 0.53 15.17
N GLY A 158 4.72 0.97 16.19
CA GLY A 158 3.61 1.92 15.98
C GLY A 158 4.08 3.19 15.26
N ASP A 159 5.18 3.77 15.78
CA ASP A 159 5.80 4.96 15.22
C ASP A 159 6.33 4.73 13.79
N ASP A 160 6.87 3.54 13.50
CA ASP A 160 7.34 3.21 12.15
C ASP A 160 6.18 3.09 11.16
N LEU A 161 5.06 2.48 11.58
CA LEU A 161 3.86 2.43 10.77
C LEU A 161 3.34 3.85 10.50
N ASP A 162 3.30 4.71 11.53
CA ASP A 162 2.89 6.10 11.35
C ASP A 162 3.83 6.83 10.36
N VAL A 163 5.14 6.57 10.38
CA VAL A 163 6.10 7.08 9.40
C VAL A 163 5.80 6.59 7.98
N LEU A 164 5.43 5.31 7.81
CA LEU A 164 5.00 4.78 6.51
C LEU A 164 3.71 5.46 6.03
N GLY A 165 2.77 5.70 6.94
CA GLY A 165 1.51 6.38 6.70
C GLY A 165 0.49 5.54 5.92
N GLU A 166 -0.78 5.93 6.02
CA GLU A 166 -1.94 5.22 5.47
C GLU A 166 -2.09 5.34 3.94
N THR A 167 -1.60 6.42 3.33
CA THR A 167 -1.72 6.63 1.88
C THR A 167 -0.92 5.57 1.12
N ASP A 168 -1.59 4.88 0.19
CA ASP A 168 -0.99 3.81 -0.63
C ASP A 168 -0.30 2.71 0.21
N PHE A 169 -0.86 2.43 1.40
CA PHE A 169 -0.24 1.57 2.41
C PHE A 169 0.11 0.17 1.87
N TYR A 170 -0.79 -0.46 1.12
CA TYR A 170 -0.54 -1.78 0.54
C TYR A 170 0.71 -1.79 -0.35
N THR A 171 0.83 -0.83 -1.26
CA THR A 171 1.98 -0.75 -2.18
C THR A 171 3.27 -0.48 -1.42
N LYS A 172 3.24 0.37 -0.39
CA LYS A 172 4.39 0.63 0.49
C LYS A 172 4.83 -0.65 1.20
N ILE A 173 3.91 -1.30 1.92
CA ILE A 173 4.16 -2.54 2.65
C ILE A 173 4.71 -3.63 1.72
N PHE A 174 4.06 -3.85 0.58
CA PHE A 174 4.51 -4.82 -0.40
C PHE A 174 5.92 -4.50 -0.93
N SER A 175 6.20 -3.25 -1.30
CA SER A 175 7.48 -2.84 -1.88
C SER A 175 8.65 -2.93 -0.90
N ILE A 176 8.36 -2.70 0.38
CA ILE A 176 9.35 -2.64 1.45
C ILE A 176 9.59 -4.04 2.02
N MET A 177 8.56 -4.72 2.51
CA MET A 177 8.72 -6.00 3.24
C MET A 177 9.15 -7.17 2.35
N THR A 178 9.02 -7.06 1.03
CA THR A 178 9.58 -8.04 0.10
C THR A 178 11.11 -7.95 -0.02
N ARG A 179 11.74 -6.90 0.54
CA ARG A 179 13.20 -6.73 0.53
C ARG A 179 13.88 -7.53 1.63
N ALA A 180 14.98 -8.19 1.28
CA ALA A 180 15.71 -9.04 2.23
C ALA A 180 16.27 -8.27 3.42
N PHE A 181 16.77 -7.05 3.21
CA PHE A 181 17.40 -6.23 4.26
C PHE A 181 16.44 -5.83 5.38
N ILE A 182 15.13 -5.80 5.14
CA ILE A 182 14.12 -5.47 6.17
C ILE A 182 14.13 -6.49 7.32
N GLY A 183 14.62 -7.71 7.08
CA GLY A 183 14.83 -8.70 8.14
C GLY A 183 15.93 -8.30 9.14
N ASN A 184 16.91 -7.50 8.73
CA ASN A 184 17.98 -7.02 9.62
C ASN A 184 17.49 -5.75 10.35
N LYS A 185 17.43 -5.81 11.69
CA LYS A 185 16.95 -4.70 12.53
C LYS A 185 17.73 -3.41 12.32
N LYS A 186 19.05 -3.49 12.15
CA LYS A 186 19.94 -2.34 11.95
C LYS A 186 19.70 -1.69 10.59
N LEU A 187 19.63 -2.48 9.53
CA LEU A 187 19.31 -1.98 8.18
C LEU A 187 17.90 -1.40 8.11
N ARG A 188 16.93 -2.06 8.77
CA ARG A 188 15.56 -1.55 8.90
C ARG A 188 15.51 -0.24 9.69
N GLY A 189 16.25 -0.12 10.78
CA GLY A 189 16.35 1.12 11.57
C GLY A 189 16.86 2.29 10.74
N GLY A 190 17.94 2.08 9.98
CA GLY A 190 18.46 3.09 9.05
C GLY A 190 17.50 3.45 7.93
N PHE A 191 16.77 2.48 7.38
CA PHE A 191 15.70 2.72 6.42
C PHE A 191 14.57 3.57 7.02
N MET A 192 14.16 3.32 8.26
CA MET A 192 13.15 4.13 8.93
C MET A 192 13.64 5.54 9.25
N LYS A 193 14.92 5.72 9.61
CA LYS A 193 15.55 7.05 9.73
C LYS A 193 15.52 7.81 8.41
N PHE A 194 15.80 7.15 7.29
CA PHE A 194 15.65 7.73 5.95
C PHE A 194 14.23 8.23 5.68
N LEU A 195 13.21 7.42 5.92
CA LEU A 195 11.82 7.83 5.69
C LEU A 195 11.42 9.00 6.62
N ARG A 196 11.83 8.92 7.89
CA ARG A 196 11.55 9.94 8.90
C ARG A 196 12.18 11.29 8.55
N HIS A 197 13.42 11.29 8.04
CA HIS A 197 14.12 12.50 7.58
C HIS A 197 13.27 13.33 6.61
N PHE A 198 12.68 12.69 5.59
CA PHE A 198 11.84 13.40 4.62
C PHE A 198 10.48 13.75 5.19
N LYS A 199 9.87 12.86 5.98
CA LYS A 199 8.57 13.12 6.62
C LYS A 199 8.60 14.33 7.56
N GLU A 200 9.62 14.45 8.41
CA GLU A 200 9.78 15.57 9.35
C GLU A 200 10.00 16.92 8.64
N ARG A 201 10.45 16.88 7.38
CA ARG A 201 10.62 18.05 6.51
C ARG A 201 9.37 18.34 5.66
N GLY A 202 8.27 17.61 5.86
CA GLY A 202 7.06 17.73 5.05
C GLY A 202 7.23 17.25 3.61
N ILE A 203 8.22 16.40 3.32
CA ILE A 203 8.50 15.90 1.97
C ILE A 203 7.87 14.51 1.80
N THR A 204 6.88 14.42 0.90
CA THR A 204 6.25 13.13 0.55
C THR A 204 7.08 12.38 -0.48
N LEU A 205 7.49 11.15 -0.13
CA LEU A 205 8.25 10.28 -1.03
C LEU A 205 7.33 9.36 -1.85
N SER A 206 7.34 9.51 -3.17
CA SER A 206 6.85 8.48 -4.10
C SER A 206 7.60 7.15 -3.92
N ILE A 207 6.85 6.04 -3.86
CA ILE A 207 7.42 4.70 -3.79
C ILE A 207 8.27 4.38 -5.02
N ASP A 208 7.80 4.75 -6.21
CA ASP A 208 8.46 4.41 -7.47
C ASP A 208 9.65 5.30 -7.78
N ASN A 209 9.54 6.60 -7.50
CA ASN A 209 10.57 7.55 -7.91
C ASN A 209 11.64 7.77 -6.84
N HIS A 210 11.35 7.47 -5.57
CA HIS A 210 12.29 7.74 -4.47
C HIS A 210 12.62 6.49 -3.68
N VAL A 211 11.62 5.79 -3.12
CA VAL A 211 11.87 4.71 -2.15
C VAL A 211 12.47 3.47 -2.83
N ARG A 212 11.90 2.98 -3.93
CA ARG A 212 12.43 1.83 -4.69
C ARG A 212 13.84 2.11 -5.25
N PRO A 213 14.12 3.27 -5.87
CA PRO A 213 15.47 3.63 -6.29
C PRO A 213 16.48 3.70 -5.14
N ALA A 214 16.11 4.32 -4.01
CA ALA A 214 16.99 4.37 -2.84
C ALA A 214 17.29 2.97 -2.27
N MET A 215 16.30 2.08 -2.20
CA MET A 215 16.52 0.67 -1.80
C MET A 215 17.41 -0.07 -2.81
N SER A 216 17.28 0.23 -4.10
CA SER A 216 18.15 -0.32 -5.15
C SER A 216 19.59 0.16 -4.98
N GLU A 217 19.81 1.44 -4.66
CA GLU A 217 21.13 1.98 -4.35
C GLU A 217 21.76 1.31 -3.12
N LEU A 218 21.00 1.13 -2.04
CA LEU A 218 21.49 0.41 -0.87
C LEU A 218 21.95 -1.01 -1.23
N ASN A 219 21.15 -1.74 -2.03
CA ASN A 219 21.53 -3.07 -2.49
C ASN A 219 22.78 -3.05 -3.39
N LYS A 220 22.95 -2.05 -4.25
CA LYS A 220 24.16 -1.87 -5.08
C LYS A 220 25.39 -1.66 -4.21
N ARG A 221 25.29 -0.84 -3.15
CA ARG A 221 26.37 -0.66 -2.17
C ARG A 221 26.74 -1.98 -1.50
N GLY A 222 25.77 -2.86 -1.27
CA GLY A 222 26.00 -4.22 -0.77
C GLY A 222 26.91 -5.11 -1.62
N GLY A 223 27.16 -4.75 -2.89
CA GLY A 223 28.16 -5.42 -3.73
C GLY A 223 29.60 -4.98 -3.46
N ALA A 224 29.80 -3.81 -2.84
CA ALA A 224 31.12 -3.25 -2.52
C ALA A 224 31.43 -3.26 -1.02
N VAL A 225 30.40 -3.28 -0.17
CA VAL A 225 30.53 -3.33 1.29
C VAL A 225 29.60 -4.39 1.88
N VAL A 226 30.00 -5.00 2.99
CA VAL A 226 29.13 -5.89 3.76
C VAL A 226 28.06 -5.04 4.45
N LEU A 227 26.81 -5.14 3.99
CA LEU A 227 25.71 -4.29 4.50
C LEU A 227 25.55 -4.39 6.02
N ASP A 228 25.74 -5.58 6.60
CA ASP A 228 25.58 -5.80 8.03
C ASP A 228 26.56 -4.97 8.90
N CYS A 229 27.66 -4.50 8.31
CA CYS A 229 28.60 -3.60 8.98
C CYS A 229 28.12 -2.15 9.05
N LEU A 230 27.23 -1.72 8.16
CA LEU A 230 26.73 -0.34 8.11
C LEU A 230 25.94 0.01 9.37
N SER A 231 26.20 1.18 9.95
CA SER A 231 25.36 1.76 11.01
C SER A 231 23.97 2.11 10.46
N GLU A 232 23.00 2.32 11.35
CA GLU A 232 21.69 2.85 10.91
C GLU A 232 21.85 4.21 10.22
N ASP A 233 22.79 5.04 10.70
CA ASP A 233 23.05 6.36 10.15
C ASP A 233 23.74 6.28 8.78
N ASP A 234 24.64 5.32 8.56
CA ASP A 234 25.23 5.07 7.24
C ASP A 234 24.15 4.69 6.22
N VAL A 235 23.25 3.77 6.59
CA VAL A 235 22.13 3.35 5.74
C VAL A 235 21.24 4.54 5.41
N ALA A 236 20.85 5.33 6.41
CA ALA A 236 20.04 6.53 6.21
C ALA A 236 20.74 7.53 5.29
N ALA A 237 22.02 7.83 5.54
CA ALA A 237 22.81 8.78 4.76
C ALA A 237 22.93 8.35 3.29
N ILE A 238 23.18 7.07 3.00
CA ILE A 238 23.25 6.54 1.63
C ILE A 238 21.93 6.79 0.89
N MET A 239 20.80 6.48 1.53
CA MET A 239 19.47 6.59 0.91
C MET A 239 19.02 8.05 0.75
N ILE A 240 19.28 8.90 1.75
CA ILE A 240 19.02 10.34 1.69
C ILE A 240 19.83 10.97 0.57
N ALA A 241 21.14 10.74 0.53
CA ALA A 241 22.01 11.28 -0.51
C ALA A 241 21.60 10.84 -1.91
N HIS A 242 21.11 9.60 -2.06
CA HIS A 242 20.57 9.12 -3.33
C HIS A 242 19.34 9.93 -3.77
N VAL A 243 18.37 10.15 -2.86
CA VAL A 243 17.18 10.94 -3.18
C VAL A 243 17.55 12.39 -3.44
N GLU A 244 18.34 13.04 -2.61
CA GLU A 244 18.73 14.45 -2.80
C GLU A 244 19.54 14.70 -4.08
N LYS A 245 20.35 13.73 -4.52
CA LYS A 245 21.12 13.83 -5.76
C LYS A 245 20.26 13.64 -7.01
N ASN A 246 19.26 12.76 -6.95
CA ASN A 246 18.49 12.33 -8.12
C ASN A 246 17.08 12.92 -8.19
N SER A 247 16.59 13.51 -7.10
CA SER A 247 15.44 14.40 -7.11
C SER A 247 15.95 15.78 -7.54
N PRO A 248 15.46 16.37 -8.65
CA PRO A 248 15.80 17.75 -8.99
C PRO A 248 15.53 18.61 -7.75
N ARG A 249 16.44 19.54 -7.40
CA ARG A 249 16.29 20.50 -6.30
C ARG A 249 14.95 21.26 -6.43
N LYS A 250 13.88 20.67 -5.92
CA LYS A 250 12.55 21.23 -5.75
C LYS A 250 12.09 20.70 -4.41
N VAL A 251 12.38 21.49 -3.38
CA VAL A 251 11.85 21.32 -2.04
C VAL A 251 10.34 21.40 -2.17
N VAL A 252 9.65 20.27 -2.11
CA VAL A 252 8.19 20.22 -1.97
C VAL A 252 7.93 20.41 -0.49
N VAL A 253 7.59 21.63 -0.07
CA VAL A 253 7.00 21.89 1.25
C VAL A 253 5.53 21.59 1.12
N ASP A 254 5.02 20.63 1.91
CA ASP A 254 3.59 20.33 2.00
C ASP A 254 2.81 21.59 2.38
N THR A 255 1.91 22.06 1.51
CA THR A 255 0.84 23.03 1.82
C THR A 255 -0.38 22.73 0.93
N PRO A 256 -1.59 23.16 1.33
CA PRO A 256 -2.76 22.29 1.44
C PRO A 256 -3.43 21.90 0.12
N LYS A 257 -4.16 20.78 0.17
CA LYS A 257 -4.94 20.20 -0.93
C LYS A 257 -6.09 21.11 -1.37
N VAL A 258 -6.24 21.30 -2.67
CA VAL A 258 -7.45 21.86 -3.29
C VAL A 258 -8.54 20.78 -3.28
N VAL A 259 -9.61 21.00 -2.52
CA VAL A 259 -10.79 20.13 -2.49
C VAL A 259 -12.01 20.96 -2.92
N SER A 260 -12.82 20.41 -3.82
CA SER A 260 -14.04 21.07 -4.31
C SER A 260 -15.17 20.91 -3.30
N GLY A 261 -15.70 22.04 -2.79
CA GLY A 261 -16.89 22.06 -1.95
C GLY A 261 -16.97 23.31 -1.08
N ARG A 262 -17.81 24.26 -1.51
CA ARG A 262 -18.27 25.50 -0.82
C ARG A 262 -17.28 26.14 0.17
N THR A 263 -16.59 27.15 -0.37
CA THR A 263 -15.74 28.14 0.32
C THR A 263 -14.37 27.58 0.75
N VAL A 264 -13.47 27.42 -0.22
CA VAL A 264 -12.07 27.04 0.01
C VAL A 264 -11.17 28.13 -0.56
N GLN A 265 -10.25 28.64 0.26
CA GLN A 265 -9.14 29.50 -0.19
C GLN A 265 -8.32 28.72 -1.21
N LEU A 266 -8.41 29.14 -2.48
CA LEU A 266 -7.40 28.81 -3.48
C LEU A 266 -6.07 29.39 -3.00
N GLY A 267 -4.96 28.70 -3.24
CA GLY A 267 -3.69 29.42 -3.38
C GLY A 267 -3.90 30.48 -4.46
N ASP A 268 -3.67 31.75 -4.12
CA ASP A 268 -3.97 32.90 -4.96
C ASP A 268 -3.26 32.83 -6.32
N THR A 269 -2.13 32.11 -6.45
CA THR A 269 -1.29 32.12 -7.65
C THR A 269 -0.66 30.75 -7.99
N ALA A 270 -0.86 30.28 -9.22
CA ALA A 270 -0.11 29.16 -9.79
C ALA A 270 1.13 29.65 -10.55
N ILE A 271 2.30 29.05 -10.31
CA ILE A 271 3.56 29.35 -11.02
C ILE A 271 3.92 28.18 -11.93
N VAL A 272 4.08 28.45 -13.22
CA VAL A 272 4.41 27.45 -14.24
C VAL A 272 5.70 27.79 -14.98
N VAL A 273 6.46 26.75 -15.35
CA VAL A 273 7.72 26.87 -16.10
C VAL A 273 7.64 26.07 -17.41
N PRO A 274 7.98 26.68 -18.57
CA PRO A 274 7.99 25.98 -19.84
C PRO A 274 9.07 24.90 -19.87
N LEU A 275 8.70 23.71 -20.35
CA LEU A 275 9.60 22.55 -20.47
C LEU A 275 10.75 22.77 -21.45
N ASP A 276 10.53 23.61 -22.47
CA ASP A 276 11.43 23.71 -23.62
C ASP A 276 12.37 24.93 -23.57
N SER A 277 12.24 25.81 -22.56
CA SER A 277 13.01 27.07 -22.51
C SER A 277 13.52 27.54 -21.14
N GLY A 278 13.37 26.74 -20.08
CA GLY A 278 14.14 26.83 -18.82
C GLY A 278 13.95 28.05 -17.91
N ASP A 279 13.77 29.26 -18.45
CA ASP A 279 14.10 30.51 -17.73
C ASP A 279 12.94 31.51 -17.60
N ARG A 280 11.75 31.24 -18.16
CA ARG A 280 10.60 32.16 -18.06
C ARG A 280 9.50 31.63 -17.14
N LEU A 281 9.49 32.13 -15.90
CA LEU A 281 8.39 31.93 -14.94
C LEU A 281 7.13 32.64 -15.42
N ARG A 282 5.99 31.94 -15.43
CA ARG A 282 4.66 32.56 -15.60
C ARG A 282 3.83 32.36 -14.34
N LYS A 283 3.17 33.43 -13.90
CA LYS A 283 2.29 33.44 -12.73
C LYS A 283 0.85 33.64 -13.16
N TYR A 284 -0.05 32.77 -12.73
CA TYR A 284 -1.48 32.83 -13.01
C TYR A 284 -2.24 32.99 -11.71
N LYS A 285 -2.87 34.14 -11.50
CA LYS A 285 -3.73 34.37 -10.34
C LYS A 285 -5.02 33.55 -10.52
N LEU A 286 -5.26 32.57 -9.65
CA LEU A 286 -6.43 31.71 -9.74
C LEU A 286 -7.66 32.46 -9.20
N GLY A 287 -8.79 32.36 -9.91
CA GLY A 287 -10.05 32.99 -9.50
C GLY A 287 -10.88 33.51 -10.68
N ASP A 288 -11.96 34.22 -10.36
CA ASP A 288 -13.01 34.63 -11.31
C ASP A 288 -12.47 35.40 -12.51
N TRP A 289 -11.44 36.21 -12.31
CA TRP A 289 -10.82 36.95 -13.41
C TRP A 289 -10.17 36.02 -14.44
N LEU A 290 -9.42 35.00 -13.99
CA LEU A 290 -8.76 34.06 -14.90
C LEU A 290 -9.79 33.16 -15.59
N ASN A 291 -10.80 32.69 -14.85
CA ASN A 291 -11.91 31.93 -15.40
C ASN A 291 -12.64 32.73 -16.50
N LYS A 292 -12.93 34.02 -16.25
CA LYS A 292 -13.66 34.88 -17.20
C LYS A 292 -12.85 35.26 -18.44
N ASN A 293 -11.56 35.51 -18.30
CA ASN A 293 -10.72 36.03 -19.40
C ASN A 293 -9.91 34.96 -20.13
N HIS A 294 -9.57 33.85 -19.46
CA HIS A 294 -8.77 32.75 -20.00
C HIS A 294 -9.27 31.37 -19.51
N PRO A 295 -10.52 30.98 -19.82
CA PRO A 295 -11.14 29.76 -19.29
C PRO A 295 -10.35 28.49 -19.63
N HIS A 296 -9.79 28.41 -20.84
CA HIS A 296 -8.94 27.30 -21.28
C HIS A 296 -7.66 27.11 -20.44
N ILE A 297 -7.12 28.17 -19.84
CA ILE A 297 -5.96 28.07 -18.94
C ILE A 297 -6.44 27.67 -17.54
N PHE A 298 -7.57 28.23 -17.11
CA PHE A 298 -8.17 27.93 -15.83
C PHE A 298 -8.53 26.44 -15.71
N ASP A 299 -9.22 25.88 -16.70
CA ASP A 299 -9.62 24.47 -16.74
C ASP A 299 -8.44 23.51 -16.72
N GLU A 300 -7.35 23.86 -17.40
CA GLU A 300 -6.14 23.05 -17.45
C GLU A 300 -5.40 23.04 -16.09
N LEU A 301 -5.47 24.13 -15.32
CA LEU A 301 -4.79 24.29 -14.04
C LEU A 301 -5.61 23.73 -12.86
N ILE A 302 -6.94 23.71 -12.96
CA ILE A 302 -7.81 23.23 -11.88
C ILE A 302 -7.53 21.75 -11.56
N GLY A 303 -7.41 21.45 -10.26
CA GLY A 303 -7.23 20.09 -9.76
C GLY A 303 -5.86 19.47 -10.06
N LYS A 304 -4.92 20.25 -10.63
CA LYS A 304 -3.55 19.82 -10.88
C LYS A 304 -2.66 20.10 -9.67
N ASN A 305 -1.73 19.20 -9.43
CA ASN A 305 -0.75 19.31 -8.34
C ASN A 305 0.56 19.92 -8.86
N ILE A 306 1.38 20.46 -7.95
CA ILE A 306 2.80 20.74 -8.24
C ILE A 306 3.45 19.49 -8.85
N GLY A 307 4.19 19.67 -9.94
CA GLY A 307 4.79 18.59 -10.73
C GLY A 307 3.92 18.08 -11.89
N SER A 308 2.64 18.48 -11.96
CA SER A 308 1.78 18.15 -13.10
C SER A 308 2.26 18.89 -14.35
N THR A 309 2.29 18.18 -15.47
CA THR A 309 2.46 18.79 -16.79
C THR A 309 1.11 19.30 -17.27
N VAL A 310 1.10 20.56 -17.72
CA VAL A 310 -0.08 21.25 -18.26
C VAL A 310 0.22 21.82 -19.63
N THR A 311 -0.78 21.84 -20.50
CA THR A 311 -0.65 22.39 -21.86
C THR A 311 -1.35 23.74 -21.92
N ILE A 312 -0.57 24.82 -22.08
CA ILE A 312 -1.10 26.18 -22.16
C ILE A 312 -0.77 26.73 -23.54
N ARG A 313 -1.81 26.93 -24.36
CA ARG A 313 -1.68 27.19 -25.81
C ARG A 313 -0.94 26.01 -26.46
N ASP A 314 0.19 26.26 -27.14
CA ASP A 314 0.98 25.23 -27.84
C ASP A 314 2.23 24.78 -27.05
N GLY A 315 2.39 25.25 -25.81
CA GLY A 315 3.55 24.93 -24.96
C GLY A 315 3.18 23.98 -23.82
N LYS A 316 4.11 23.08 -23.47
CA LYS A 316 4.01 22.27 -22.25
C LYS A 316 4.73 22.93 -21.09
N PHE A 317 4.09 22.96 -19.94
CA PHE A 317 4.59 23.59 -18.73
C PHE A 317 4.49 22.61 -17.56
N ILE A 318 5.34 22.78 -16.55
CA ILE A 318 5.21 22.07 -15.27
C ILE A 318 4.79 23.08 -14.21
N ILE A 319 3.81 22.71 -13.38
CA ILE A 319 3.44 23.48 -12.20
C ILE A 319 4.58 23.36 -11.18
N THR A 320 5.23 24.47 -10.87
CA THR A 320 6.39 24.49 -9.97
C THR A 320 6.04 25.00 -8.59
N ASP A 321 4.94 25.73 -8.46
CA ASP A 321 4.46 26.28 -7.19
C ASP A 321 2.97 26.62 -7.26
N ILE A 322 2.29 26.57 -6.11
CA ILE A 322 0.90 27.01 -5.91
C ILE A 322 0.88 27.72 -4.55
N THR A 323 0.81 29.05 -4.56
CA THR A 323 0.84 29.91 -3.36
C THR A 323 -0.49 30.55 -3.10
#